data_AF-A0A9D8JEA5-F1
#
_entry.id   AF-A0A9D8JEA5-F1
#
_cell.length_a   1.000
_cell.length_b   1.000
_cell.length_c   1.000
_cell.angle_alpha   90.00
_cell.angle_beta   90.00
_cell.angle_gamma   90.00
#
_symmetry.space_group_name_H-M   'P 1'
#
loop_
_entity.id
_entity.type
_entity.pdbx_description
1 polymer ?
#
loop_
_entity_poly.entity_id
_entity_poly.type
_entity_poly.pdbx_seq_one_letter_code
_entity_poly.pdbx_strand_id
1 'polypeptide(L)'
;MPQFEWDEPKSVRNKSDPERLMGFNEAAKLWDVDGVEAKLNVNSGEQVYLRAGEINGRVWGAMYVIRTRGDGSRVIRILSFRRLNERERSKYGL
;
A
#
# COMPACT_ATOMS: atom_id res chain seq x y z
N MET A 1 -16.01 0.36 -0.69
CA MET A 1 -14.54 0.21 -0.81
C MET A 1 -13.98 1.41 -1.55
N PRO A 2 -12.77 1.87 -1.23
CA PRO A 2 -12.09 2.92 -1.99
C PRO A 2 -11.93 2.54 -3.46
N GLN A 3 -11.88 3.52 -4.35
CA GLN A 3 -11.42 3.29 -5.72
C GLN A 3 -9.88 3.26 -5.71
N PHE A 4 -9.30 2.25 -6.35
CA PHE A 4 -7.84 2.09 -6.44
C PHE A 4 -7.34 2.32 -7.86
N GLU A 5 -6.13 2.86 -7.96
CA GLU A 5 -5.38 2.91 -9.20
C GLU A 5 -3.91 2.57 -8.96
N TRP A 6 -3.23 2.10 -10.00
CA TRP A 6 -1.80 1.84 -9.97
C TRP A 6 -1.22 1.79 -11.40
N ASP A 7 0.09 1.74 -11.48
CA ASP A 7 0.82 1.44 -12.72
C ASP A 7 0.84 -0.08 -12.93
N GLU A 8 0.17 -0.57 -13.97
CA GLU A 8 0.01 -2.01 -14.23
C GLU A 8 1.35 -2.72 -14.48
N PRO A 9 2.27 -2.21 -15.32
CA PRO A 9 3.64 -2.74 -15.41
C PRO A 9 4.35 -2.84 -14.05
N LYS A 10 4.11 -1.90 -13.13
CA LYS A 10 4.65 -1.97 -11.77
C LYS A 10 3.98 -3.05 -10.93
N SER A 11 2.67 -3.22 -11.02
CA SER A 11 1.92 -4.30 -10.34
C SER A 11 2.42 -5.68 -10.77
N VAL A 12 2.58 -5.89 -12.09
CA VAL A 12 3.10 -7.14 -12.66
C VAL A 12 4.52 -7.43 -12.15
N ARG A 13 5.42 -6.44 -12.16
CA ARG A 13 6.77 -6.60 -11.60
C ARG A 13 6.75 -6.94 -10.11
N ASN A 14 5.82 -6.35 -9.35
CA ASN A 14 5.67 -6.64 -7.93
C ASN A 14 5.23 -8.09 -7.68
N LYS A 15 4.34 -8.61 -8.53
CA LYS A 15 3.87 -9.99 -8.48
C LYS A 15 4.97 -10.99 -8.85
N SER A 16 5.84 -10.64 -9.79
CA SER A 16 6.97 -11.47 -10.21
C SER A 16 8.18 -11.44 -9.26
N ASP A 17 8.19 -10.54 -8.27
CA ASP A 17 9.24 -10.46 -7.25
C ASP A 17 9.06 -11.60 -6.22
N PRO A 18 10.04 -12.51 -6.08
CA PRO A 18 9.96 -13.66 -5.16
C PRO A 18 9.73 -13.28 -3.69
N GLU A 19 10.09 -12.06 -3.28
CA GLU A 19 9.91 -11.59 -1.91
C GLU A 19 8.49 -11.03 -1.67
N ARG A 20 7.77 -10.69 -2.73
CA ARG A 20 6.48 -9.98 -2.66
C ARG A 20 5.32 -10.86 -3.10
N LEU A 21 5.48 -11.61 -4.20
CA LEU A 21 4.55 -12.61 -4.74
C LEU A 21 3.10 -12.13 -4.91
N MET A 22 2.86 -10.82 -4.88
CA MET A 22 1.55 -10.19 -4.90
C MET A 22 1.59 -8.89 -5.70
N GLY A 23 0.58 -8.70 -6.54
CA GLY A 23 0.31 -7.46 -7.24
C GLY A 23 -0.45 -6.47 -6.35
N PHE A 24 -0.77 -5.31 -6.92
CA PHE A 24 -1.46 -4.25 -6.18
C PHE A 24 -2.95 -4.49 -6.01
N ASN A 25 -3.55 -5.36 -6.83
CA ASN A 25 -4.90 -5.87 -6.61
C ASN A 25 -4.98 -6.69 -5.31
N GLU A 26 -3.98 -7.52 -4.99
CA GLU A 26 -3.95 -8.21 -3.69
C GLU A 26 -3.61 -7.23 -2.55
N ALA A 27 -2.74 -6.24 -2.80
CA ALA A 27 -2.41 -5.22 -1.80
C ALA A 27 -3.62 -4.39 -1.34
N ALA A 28 -4.62 -4.20 -2.21
CA ALA A 28 -5.86 -3.49 -1.88
C ALA A 28 -6.64 -4.13 -0.71
N LYS A 29 -6.44 -5.42 -0.43
CA LYS A 29 -7.02 -6.11 0.73
C LYS A 29 -6.59 -5.52 2.07
N LEU A 30 -5.51 -4.72 2.12
CA LEU A 30 -5.10 -3.99 3.33
C LEU A 30 -6.15 -2.97 3.83
N TRP A 31 -7.12 -2.61 2.99
CA TRP A 31 -8.25 -1.76 3.37
C TRP A 31 -9.47 -2.54 3.88
N ASP A 32 -9.43 -3.87 3.80
CA ASP A 32 -10.50 -4.75 4.27
C ASP A 32 -10.13 -5.48 5.58
N VAL A 33 -8.92 -5.23 6.10
CA VAL A 33 -8.39 -5.81 7.34
C VAL A 33 -8.04 -4.72 8.35
N ASP A 34 -8.04 -5.09 9.62
CA ASP A 34 -7.50 -4.25 10.68
C ASP A 34 -6.01 -3.97 10.44
N GLY A 35 -5.61 -2.76 10.83
CA GLY A 35 -4.26 -2.30 10.56
C GLY A 35 -4.09 -0.84 10.89
N VAL A 36 -2.87 -0.35 10.66
CA VAL A 36 -2.46 1.01 10.97
C VAL A 36 -2.22 1.81 9.71
N GLU A 37 -2.36 3.12 9.83
CA GLU A 37 -2.03 4.07 8.78
C GLU A 37 -1.01 5.08 9.33
N ALA A 38 0.04 5.34 8.55
CA ALA A 38 1.09 6.26 8.93
C ALA A 38 1.40 7.23 7.80
N LYS A 39 1.52 8.52 8.13
CA LYS A 39 2.01 9.53 7.20
C LYS A 39 3.52 9.34 6.99
N LEU A 40 3.95 9.29 5.73
CA LEU A 40 5.38 9.18 5.39
C LEU A 40 5.92 10.54 4.96
N ASN A 41 7.09 10.89 5.48
CA ASN A 41 7.84 12.08 5.07
C ASN A 41 8.83 11.67 3.98
N VAL A 42 8.36 11.66 2.74
CA VAL A 42 9.17 11.34 1.55
C VAL A 42 9.11 12.51 0.58
N ASN A 43 10.23 12.80 -0.09
CA ASN A 43 10.30 13.90 -1.05
C ASN A 43 9.75 13.43 -2.42
N SER A 44 8.43 13.41 -2.56
CA SER A 44 7.73 12.95 -3.78
C SER A 44 6.82 13.99 -4.43
N GLY A 45 6.73 15.21 -3.89
CA GLY A 45 5.79 16.25 -4.33
C GLY A 45 4.33 16.00 -3.92
N GLU A 46 3.94 14.76 -3.67
CA GLU A 46 2.64 14.38 -3.07
C GLU A 46 2.82 13.86 -1.63
N GLN A 47 1.79 14.01 -0.80
CA GLN A 47 1.76 13.39 0.52
C GLN A 47 1.58 11.88 0.41
N VAL A 48 2.56 11.12 0.89
CA VAL A 48 2.54 9.66 0.88
C VAL A 48 2.15 9.11 2.24
N TYR A 49 1.41 8.02 2.22
CA TYR A 49 0.97 7.28 3.38
C TYR A 49 1.45 5.84 3.28
N LEU A 50 1.52 5.17 4.43
CA LEU A 50 1.70 3.73 4.56
C LEU A 50 0.44 3.17 5.21
N ARG A 51 -0.24 2.23 4.53
CA ARG A 51 -1.23 1.36 5.15
C ARG A 51 -0.52 0.04 5.46
N ALA A 52 -0.63 -0.45 6.68
CA ALA A 52 -0.03 -1.71 7.07
C ALA A 52 -1.02 -2.57 7.86
N GLY A 53 -0.99 -3.88 7.60
CA GLY A 53 -1.95 -4.84 8.15
C GLY A 53 -1.58 -6.27 7.77
N GLU A 54 -2.33 -7.22 8.30
CA GLU A 54 -2.06 -8.64 8.09
C GLU A 54 -2.84 -9.20 6.89
N ILE A 55 -2.14 -9.88 5.98
CA ILE A 55 -2.74 -10.66 4.90
C ILE A 55 -2.07 -12.03 4.88
N ASN A 56 -2.85 -13.10 5.00
CA ASN A 56 -2.41 -14.49 5.00
C ASN A 56 -1.30 -14.78 6.04
N GLY A 57 -1.47 -14.32 7.30
CA GLY A 57 -0.53 -14.60 8.38
C GLY A 57 0.79 -13.81 8.30
N ARG A 58 0.86 -12.78 7.47
CA ARG A 58 2.05 -11.94 7.29
C ARG A 58 1.66 -10.47 7.31
N VAL A 59 2.51 -9.64 7.91
CA VAL A 59 2.30 -8.18 7.92
C VAL A 59 2.88 -7.56 6.66
N TRP A 60 2.04 -6.82 5.97
CA TRP A 60 2.38 -6.12 4.73
C TRP A 60 2.19 -4.62 4.89
N GLY A 61 2.90 -3.87 4.06
CA GLY A 61 2.77 -2.41 3.96
C GLY A 61 2.59 -1.98 2.52
N ALA A 62 1.54 -1.21 2.26
CA ALA A 62 1.32 -0.50 1.00
C ALA A 62 1.62 0.98 1.17
N MET A 63 2.53 1.52 0.35
CA MET A 63 2.71 2.96 0.20
C MET A 63 1.74 3.48 -0.84
N TYR A 64 1.02 4.56 -0.55
CA TYR A 64 0.03 5.13 -1.46
C TYR A 64 -0.09 6.64 -1.31
N VAL A 65 -0.72 7.26 -2.30
CA VAL A 65 -1.17 8.65 -2.25
C VAL A 65 -2.69 8.70 -2.45
N ILE A 66 -3.32 9.76 -1.94
CA ILE A 66 -4.74 10.03 -2.16
C ILE A 66 -4.85 11.12 -3.21
N ARG A 67 -5.57 10.85 -4.29
CA ARG A 67 -5.83 11.80 -5.38
C ARG A 67 -7.32 12.10 -5.47
N THR A 68 -7.64 13.29 -5.97
CA THR A 68 -9.02 13.69 -6.30
C THR A 68 -9.15 13.77 -7.80
N ARG A 69 -10.12 13.07 -8.38
CA ARG A 69 -10.44 13.13 -9.82
C ARG A 69 -11.26 14.37 -10.16
N GLY A 70 -11.42 14.66 -11.45
CA GLY A 70 -12.16 15.83 -11.93
C GLY A 70 -13.64 15.85 -11.53
N ASP A 71 -14.22 14.70 -11.18
CA ASP A 71 -15.57 14.54 -10.64
C ASP A 71 -15.65 14.67 -9.10
N GLY A 72 -14.54 15.00 -8.44
CA GLY A 72 -14.45 15.11 -6.99
C GLY A 72 -14.27 13.78 -6.25
N SER A 73 -14.26 12.64 -6.95
CA SER A 73 -14.05 11.32 -6.33
C SER A 73 -12.61 11.16 -5.83
N ARG A 74 -12.45 10.50 -4.67
CA ARG A 74 -11.13 10.16 -4.11
C ARG A 74 -10.66 8.81 -4.60
N VAL A 75 -9.40 8.74 -5.03
CA VAL A 75 -8.75 7.51 -5.50
C VAL A 75 -7.46 7.28 -4.73
N ILE A 76 -7.25 6.03 -4.32
CA ILE A 76 -6.04 5.56 -3.68
C ILE A 76 -5.10 5.06 -4.77
N ARG A 77 -3.97 5.74 -4.97
CA ARG A 77 -2.93 5.28 -5.88
C ARG A 77 -1.87 4.50 -5.13
N ILE A 78 -1.83 3.20 -5.32
CA ILE A 78 -0.80 2.34 -4.70
C ILE A 78 0.51 2.53 -5.47
N LEU A 79 1.55 2.93 -4.73
CA LEU A 79 2.89 3.18 -5.26
C LEU A 79 3.82 1.99 -5.05
N SER A 80 3.68 1.27 -3.94
CA SER A 80 4.56 0.16 -3.56
C SER A 80 3.85 -0.74 -2.57
N PHE A 81 4.19 -2.02 -2.56
CA PHE A 81 3.68 -3.02 -1.62
C PHE A 81 4.78 -4.01 -1.28
N ARG A 82 5.01 -4.24 0.02
CA ARG A 82 6.07 -5.14 0.50
C ARG A 82 5.71 -5.76 1.85
N ARG A 83 6.38 -6.85 2.19
CA ARG A 83 6.37 -7.41 3.54
C ARG A 83 7.11 -6.47 4.50
N LEU A 84 6.57 -6.26 5.70
CA LEU A 84 7.26 -5.50 6.74
C LEU A 84 8.16 -6.42 7.56
N ASN A 85 9.37 -5.94 7.88
CA ASN A 85 10.25 -6.65 8.80
C ASN A 85 9.88 -6.35 10.27
N GLU A 86 10.53 -7.03 11.22
CA GLU A 86 10.27 -6.86 12.67
C GLU A 86 10.49 -5.43 13.18
N ARG A 87 11.51 -4.74 12.67
CA ARG A 87 11.80 -3.35 13.03
C ARG A 87 10.71 -2.40 12.55
N GLU A 88 10.23 -2.58 11.32
CA GLU A 88 9.14 -1.79 10.76
C GLU A 88 7.82 -2.06 11.50
N ARG A 89 7.53 -3.33 11.80
CA ARG A 89 6.36 -3.73 12.60
C ARG A 89 6.36 -3.02 13.96
N SER A 90 7.46 -3.10 14.69
CA SER A 90 7.64 -2.41 15.98
C SER A 90 7.47 -0.90 15.86
N LYS A 91 7.98 -0.28 14.78
CA LYS A 91 7.84 1.17 14.53
C LYS A 91 6.38 1.60 14.39
N TYR A 92 5.53 0.75 13.81
CA TYR A 92 4.13 1.05 13.54
C TYR A 92 3.17 0.44 14.56
N GLY A 93 3.67 -0.21 15.61
CA GLY A 93 2.85 -0.86 16.63
C GLY A 93 2.09 -2.10 16.13
N LEU A 94 2.69 -2.83 15.20
CA LEU A 94 2.19 -4.08 14.60
C LEU A 94 3.01 -5.30 15.03
#